data_AF-A0A0G1KN17-F1
#
_entry.id   AF-A0A0G1KN17-F1
#
_cell.length_a   1.000
_cell.length_b   1.000
_cell.length_c   1.000
_cell.angle_alpha   90.00
_cell.angle_beta   90.00
_cell.angle_gamma   90.00
#
_symmetry.space_group_name_H-M   'P 1'
#
loop_
_entity.id
_entity.type
_entity.pdbx_description
1 polymer ?
#
loop_
_entity_poly.entity_id
_entity_poly.type
_entity_poly.pdbx_seq_one_letter_code
_entity_poly.pdbx_strand_id
1 'polypeptide(L)'
;MIKKIYSALAVSALFLAASVALAAGGFDQFGYNRTARIFNGTGSSWCLARGASANCLGIYSPDKLVMKWNAEWDRGNAEGWTDPNGYGAWEDNEWNGKNGGSGAVWHYKIKWVGACGADYTPLPDGGYCIWGQFEVLMDQGQDPNYGPGHLWFANALPNGYGVK
;
A
#
# COMPACT_ATOMS: atom_id res chain seq x y z
N MET A 1 8.69 -26.88 -78.62
CA MET A 1 8.86 -25.41 -78.79
C MET A 1 8.05 -24.70 -77.73
N ILE A 2 8.59 -23.61 -77.18
CA ILE A 2 7.98 -22.61 -76.26
C ILE A 2 8.10 -22.91 -74.74
N LYS A 3 9.15 -22.31 -74.17
CA LYS A 3 9.34 -21.93 -72.76
C LYS A 3 8.18 -21.04 -72.28
N LYS A 4 7.75 -21.20 -71.03
CA LYS A 4 7.22 -20.09 -70.23
C LYS A 4 7.84 -20.12 -68.84
N ILE A 5 8.68 -19.12 -68.60
CA ILE A 5 9.28 -18.77 -67.32
C ILE A 5 8.24 -17.91 -66.58
N TYR A 6 7.91 -18.26 -65.34
CA TYR A 6 7.23 -17.35 -64.44
C TYR A 6 8.04 -17.25 -63.15
N SER A 7 8.81 -16.17 -63.07
CA SER A 7 9.43 -15.69 -61.84
C SER A 7 8.32 -15.13 -60.95
N ALA A 8 8.10 -15.72 -59.78
CA ALA A 8 7.27 -15.13 -58.74
C ALA A 8 8.19 -14.58 -57.64
N LEU A 9 8.16 -13.26 -57.47
CA LEU A 9 8.82 -12.50 -56.42
C LEU A 9 8.43 -13.05 -55.04
N ALA A 10 9.42 -13.46 -54.25
CA ALA A 10 9.25 -13.61 -52.81
C ALA A 10 9.34 -12.21 -52.17
N VAL A 11 8.20 -11.64 -51.80
CA VAL A 11 8.15 -10.44 -50.94
C VAL A 11 8.27 -10.94 -49.49
N SER A 12 9.49 -11.02 -48.99
CA SER A 12 9.75 -11.23 -47.56
C SER A 12 9.36 -9.95 -46.81
N ALA A 13 8.15 -9.91 -46.26
CA ALA A 13 7.76 -8.90 -45.29
C ALA A 13 8.55 -9.14 -43.99
N LEU A 14 9.64 -8.39 -43.81
CA LEU A 14 10.29 -8.25 -42.51
C LEU A 14 9.28 -7.57 -41.57
N PHE A 15 8.54 -8.34 -40.80
CA PHE A 15 7.91 -7.84 -39.59
C PHE A 15 9.03 -7.51 -38.61
N LEU A 16 9.49 -6.26 -38.60
CA LEU A 16 10.16 -5.71 -37.42
C LEU A 16 9.13 -5.80 -36.29
N ALA A 17 9.25 -6.83 -35.45
CA ALA A 17 8.67 -6.82 -34.14
C ALA A 17 9.32 -5.66 -33.39
N ALA A 18 8.72 -4.47 -33.48
CA ALA A 18 8.97 -3.42 -32.51
C ALA A 18 8.56 -4.01 -31.16
N SER A 19 9.56 -4.49 -30.41
CA SER A 19 9.41 -4.77 -29.00
C SER A 19 8.98 -3.46 -28.37
N VAL A 20 7.66 -3.29 -28.19
CA VAL A 20 7.10 -2.23 -27.40
C VAL A 20 7.61 -2.52 -26.00
N ALA A 21 8.75 -1.93 -25.65
CA ALA A 21 9.15 -1.79 -24.28
C ALA A 21 8.09 -0.89 -23.66
N LEU A 22 6.99 -1.50 -23.20
CA LEU A 22 6.13 -0.89 -22.21
C LEU A 22 7.08 -0.57 -21.07
N ALA A 23 7.44 0.70 -20.93
CA ALA A 23 7.88 1.20 -19.65
C ALA A 23 6.70 0.92 -18.72
N ALA A 24 6.72 -0.25 -18.08
CA ALA A 24 5.87 -0.53 -16.95
C ALA A 24 6.21 0.61 -15.98
N GLY A 25 5.28 1.57 -15.85
CA GLY A 25 5.44 2.65 -14.88
C GLY A 25 5.82 2.04 -13.55
N GLY A 26 6.59 2.74 -12.71
CA GLY A 26 7.07 2.17 -11.44
C GLY A 26 5.97 1.63 -10.51
N PHE A 27 4.69 1.85 -10.82
CA PHE A 27 3.52 1.33 -10.13
C PHE A 27 2.86 0.16 -10.89
N ASP A 28 2.46 -0.88 -10.18
CA ASP A 28 1.63 -1.96 -10.72
C ASP A 28 0.16 -1.53 -10.92
N GLN A 29 -0.66 -2.44 -11.46
CA GLN A 29 -2.08 -2.19 -11.73
C GLN A 29 -2.93 -1.91 -10.49
N PHE A 30 -2.43 -2.23 -9.30
CA PHE A 30 -3.12 -1.97 -8.03
C PHE A 30 -2.65 -0.66 -7.38
N GLY A 31 -1.56 -0.07 -7.87
CA GLY A 31 -0.98 1.17 -7.38
C GLY A 31 0.24 0.98 -6.48
N TYR A 32 0.92 -0.17 -6.50
CA TYR A 32 2.15 -0.38 -5.75
C TYR A 32 3.41 -0.12 -6.58
N ASN A 33 4.31 0.70 -6.04
CA ASN A 33 5.70 0.74 -6.41
C ASN A 33 6.53 0.09 -5.30
N ARG A 34 6.79 -1.22 -5.44
CA ARG A 34 7.50 -2.02 -4.43
C ARG A 34 8.95 -1.58 -4.24
N THR A 35 9.61 -1.13 -5.30
CA THR A 35 10.99 -0.63 -5.23
C THR A 35 11.09 0.66 -4.44
N ALA A 36 10.14 1.58 -4.65
CA ALA A 36 10.08 2.84 -3.91
C ALA A 36 9.39 2.72 -2.55
N ARG A 37 8.74 1.58 -2.27
CA ARG A 37 7.92 1.33 -1.07
C ARG A 37 6.79 2.33 -0.88
N ILE A 38 6.07 2.54 -1.98
CA ILE A 38 4.94 3.45 -2.06
C ILE A 38 3.74 2.70 -2.61
N PHE A 39 2.59 2.91 -1.99
CA PHE A 39 1.29 2.59 -2.57
C PHE A 39 0.57 3.90 -2.83
N ASN A 40 -0.06 4.01 -4.00
CA ASN A 40 -0.86 5.15 -4.40
C ASN A 40 -2.08 4.67 -5.16
N GLY A 41 -3.11 4.24 -4.43
CA GLY A 41 -4.29 3.59 -4.98
C GLY A 41 -5.56 3.98 -4.24
N THR A 42 -6.53 3.07 -4.17
CA THR A 42 -7.70 3.19 -3.31
C THR A 42 -7.75 2.02 -2.34
N GLY A 43 -8.61 2.09 -1.32
CA GLY A 43 -8.90 0.93 -0.47
C GLY A 43 -9.30 -0.31 -1.29
N SER A 44 -10.07 -0.12 -2.37
CA SER A 44 -10.46 -1.18 -3.29
C SER A 44 -9.29 -1.80 -4.02
N SER A 45 -8.35 -0.99 -4.54
CA SER A 45 -7.18 -1.54 -5.24
C SER A 45 -6.22 -2.25 -4.28
N TRP A 46 -6.12 -1.77 -3.03
CA TRP A 46 -5.43 -2.47 -1.95
C TRP A 46 -6.06 -3.83 -1.63
N CYS A 47 -7.40 -3.90 -1.51
CA CYS A 47 -8.12 -5.16 -1.31
C CYS A 47 -7.85 -6.16 -2.44
N LEU A 48 -7.96 -5.70 -3.70
CA LEU A 48 -7.78 -6.54 -4.88
C LEU A 48 -6.35 -7.10 -4.99
N ALA A 49 -5.34 -6.32 -4.63
CA ALA A 49 -3.95 -6.78 -4.60
C ALA A 49 -3.72 -7.96 -3.64
N ARG A 50 -4.59 -8.11 -2.63
CA ARG A 50 -4.56 -9.20 -1.65
C ARG A 50 -5.53 -10.35 -1.99
N GLY A 51 -6.15 -10.31 -3.17
CA GLY A 51 -7.12 -11.32 -3.59
C GLY A 51 -8.47 -11.23 -2.85
N ALA A 52 -8.75 -10.12 -2.18
CA ALA A 52 -10.04 -9.85 -1.54
C ALA A 52 -11.01 -9.17 -2.52
N SER A 53 -12.29 -9.07 -2.13
CA SER A 53 -13.28 -8.29 -2.88
C SER A 53 -12.90 -6.81 -2.92
N ALA A 54 -13.25 -6.11 -4.00
CA ALA A 54 -13.00 -4.67 -4.12
C ALA A 54 -13.69 -3.83 -3.02
N ASN A 55 -14.64 -4.39 -2.27
CA ASN A 55 -15.35 -3.71 -1.18
C ASN A 55 -14.91 -4.18 0.22
N CYS A 56 -13.75 -4.83 0.36
CA CYS A 56 -13.36 -5.48 1.62
C CYS A 56 -13.25 -4.53 2.83
N LEU A 57 -13.23 -3.21 2.58
CA LEU A 57 -13.17 -2.15 3.60
C LEU A 57 -14.50 -1.38 3.73
N GLY A 58 -15.59 -1.90 3.15
CA GLY A 58 -16.90 -1.26 3.18
C GLY A 58 -16.87 0.14 2.56
N ILE A 59 -17.39 1.13 3.30
CA ILE A 59 -17.49 2.53 2.87
C ILE A 59 -16.13 3.20 2.59
N TYR A 60 -15.03 2.67 3.14
CA TYR A 60 -13.68 3.19 2.95
C TYR A 60 -12.99 2.63 1.70
N SER A 61 -13.55 1.59 1.06
CA SER A 61 -13.00 1.01 -0.16
C SER A 61 -12.77 2.04 -1.30
N PRO A 62 -13.70 2.97 -1.60
CA PRO A 62 -13.46 3.99 -2.62
C PRO A 62 -12.43 5.06 -2.22
N ASP A 63 -12.01 5.15 -0.96
CA ASP A 63 -11.13 6.22 -0.49
C ASP A 63 -9.76 6.15 -1.14
N LYS A 64 -9.18 7.31 -1.41
CA LYS A 64 -7.79 7.41 -1.83
C LYS A 64 -6.91 7.00 -0.66
N LEU A 65 -5.98 6.09 -0.93
CA LEU A 65 -5.00 5.64 0.05
C LEU A 65 -3.59 5.81 -0.54
N VAL A 66 -2.76 6.55 0.19
CA VAL A 66 -1.31 6.62 -0.04
C VAL A 66 -0.63 5.96 1.14
N MET A 67 0.19 4.94 0.89
CA MET A 67 0.99 4.29 1.93
C MET A 67 2.47 4.44 1.62
N LYS A 68 3.28 4.56 2.66
CA LYS A 68 4.74 4.47 2.59
C LYS A 68 5.22 3.52 3.67
N TRP A 69 6.25 2.75 3.37
CA TRP A 69 6.86 1.85 4.35
C TRP A 69 8.37 1.77 4.14
N ASN A 70 9.09 1.24 5.12
CA ASN A 70 10.54 1.01 5.00
C ASN A 70 10.89 -0.43 4.63
N ALA A 71 12.17 -0.67 4.35
CA ALA A 71 12.66 -2.00 3.97
C ALA A 71 12.44 -3.09 5.03
N GLU A 72 12.39 -2.70 6.30
CA GLU A 72 12.13 -3.61 7.41
C GLU A 72 10.70 -4.16 7.38
N TRP A 73 9.75 -3.41 6.84
CA TRP A 73 8.39 -3.89 6.61
C TRP A 73 8.35 -5.01 5.56
N ASP A 74 9.12 -4.88 4.47
CA ASP A 74 9.25 -5.94 3.48
C ASP A 74 9.92 -7.18 4.09
N ARG A 75 10.98 -6.98 4.89
CA ARG A 75 11.68 -8.06 5.60
C ARG A 75 10.72 -8.81 6.53
N GLY A 76 9.99 -8.08 7.37
CA GLY A 76 9.03 -8.67 8.30
C GLY A 76 7.92 -9.46 7.62
N ASN A 77 7.39 -8.96 6.50
CA ASN A 77 6.42 -9.73 5.70
C ASN A 77 7.03 -11.01 5.11
N ALA A 78 8.28 -10.96 4.63
CA ALA A 78 8.95 -12.12 4.05
C ALA A 78 9.33 -13.18 5.10
N GLU A 79 9.68 -12.74 6.31
CA GLU A 79 10.10 -13.60 7.41
C GLU A 79 8.93 -14.03 8.32
N GLY A 80 7.73 -13.48 8.11
CA GLY A 80 6.58 -13.76 8.97
C GLY A 80 6.69 -13.17 10.38
N TRP A 81 7.47 -12.10 10.54
CA TRP A 81 7.66 -11.36 11.80
C TRP A 81 8.24 -12.19 12.96
N THR A 82 9.13 -13.14 12.68
CA THR A 82 9.67 -14.08 13.68
C THR A 82 11.10 -13.80 14.14
N ASP A 83 11.79 -12.75 13.66
CA ASP A 83 13.17 -12.47 14.07
C ASP A 83 13.24 -12.13 15.57
N PRO A 84 13.99 -12.92 16.38
CA PRO A 84 14.14 -12.66 17.82
C PRO A 84 14.86 -11.34 18.12
N ASN A 85 15.59 -10.75 17.17
CA ASN A 85 16.21 -9.44 17.30
C ASN A 85 15.24 -8.29 17.00
N GLY A 86 14.04 -8.61 16.53
CA GLY A 86 12.98 -7.66 16.20
C GLY A 86 13.15 -6.94 14.86
N TYR A 87 12.21 -6.05 14.58
CA TYR A 87 12.13 -5.33 13.31
C TYR A 87 12.14 -3.82 13.53
N GLY A 88 12.87 -3.09 12.69
CA GLY A 88 12.77 -1.64 12.61
C GLY A 88 11.62 -1.17 11.70
N ALA A 89 10.56 -1.97 11.55
CA ALA A 89 9.53 -1.77 10.55
C ALA A 89 8.56 -0.64 10.89
N TRP A 90 8.20 0.16 9.90
CA TRP A 90 7.16 1.17 10.01
C TRP A 90 6.38 1.34 8.71
N GLU A 91 5.14 1.79 8.83
CA GLU A 91 4.33 2.28 7.72
C GLU A 91 3.58 3.57 8.10
N ASP A 92 3.25 4.34 7.07
CA ASP A 92 2.53 5.61 7.13
C ASP A 92 1.36 5.52 6.14
N ASN A 93 0.14 5.76 6.61
CA ASN A 93 -1.07 5.64 5.79
C ASN A 93 -1.84 6.95 5.78
N GLU A 94 -2.11 7.46 4.59
CA GLU A 94 -2.87 8.69 4.34
C GLU A 94 -4.13 8.33 3.55
N TRP A 95 -5.27 8.43 4.22
CA TRP A 95 -6.60 8.17 3.69
C TRP A 95 -7.32 9.47 3.35
N ASN A 96 -7.98 9.52 2.19
CA ASN A 96 -8.83 10.64 1.80
C ASN A 96 -10.05 10.17 1.00
N GLY A 97 -11.20 10.20 1.66
CA GLY A 97 -12.52 9.93 1.12
C GLY A 97 -13.32 11.17 0.71
N LYS A 98 -12.75 12.39 0.74
CA LYS A 98 -13.50 13.63 0.43
C LYS A 98 -13.94 13.74 -1.03
N ASN A 99 -13.33 12.98 -1.94
CA ASN A 99 -13.67 12.98 -3.35
C ASN A 99 -14.36 11.68 -3.76
N GLY A 100 -15.65 11.57 -3.47
CA GLY A 100 -16.47 10.41 -3.86
C GLY A 100 -16.25 9.14 -3.02
N GLY A 101 -15.64 9.26 -1.85
CA GLY A 101 -15.44 8.16 -0.90
C GLY A 101 -16.31 8.26 0.34
N SER A 102 -15.80 7.75 1.46
CA SER A 102 -16.43 7.73 2.79
C SER A 102 -16.67 9.12 3.39
N GLY A 103 -16.02 10.15 2.85
CA GLY A 103 -15.95 11.48 3.45
C GLY A 103 -14.97 11.60 4.62
N ALA A 104 -14.30 10.51 5.02
CA ALA A 104 -13.27 10.50 6.05
C ALA A 104 -11.89 10.92 5.50
N VAL A 105 -11.03 11.44 6.37
CA VAL A 105 -9.62 11.68 6.13
C VAL A 105 -8.88 11.19 7.36
N TRP A 106 -7.85 10.37 7.19
CA TRP A 106 -7.06 9.84 8.29
C TRP A 106 -5.58 9.82 7.94
N HIS A 107 -4.73 10.17 8.90
CA HIS A 107 -3.28 9.98 8.86
C HIS A 107 -2.89 9.04 9.98
N TYR A 108 -2.29 7.89 9.64
CA TYR A 108 -1.76 6.92 10.58
C TYR A 108 -0.25 6.83 10.51
N LYS A 109 0.38 6.67 11.67
CA LYS A 109 1.79 6.30 11.82
C LYS A 109 1.88 5.02 12.62
N ILE A 110 2.49 3.98 12.04
CA ILE A 110 2.49 2.64 12.61
C ILE A 110 3.94 2.13 12.65
N LYS A 111 4.37 1.55 13.77
CA LYS A 111 5.69 0.91 13.89
C LYS A 111 5.59 -0.47 14.52
N TRP A 112 6.54 -1.35 14.22
CA TRP A 112 6.68 -2.63 14.92
C TRP A 112 7.26 -2.40 16.32
N VAL A 113 6.69 -3.06 17.33
CA VAL A 113 7.11 -2.95 18.74
C VAL A 113 7.31 -4.30 19.42
N GLY A 114 7.14 -5.40 18.67
CA GLY A 114 7.03 -6.73 19.25
C GLY A 114 5.64 -6.95 19.87
N ALA A 115 5.43 -8.11 20.48
CA ALA A 115 4.13 -8.48 21.02
C ALA A 115 3.58 -7.41 21.99
N CYS A 116 2.44 -6.82 21.66
CA CYS A 116 1.84 -5.73 22.42
C CYS A 116 0.42 -6.02 22.95
N GLY A 117 -0.16 -7.18 22.60
CA GLY A 117 -1.46 -7.62 23.11
C GLY A 117 -2.59 -7.55 22.09
N ALA A 118 -3.82 -7.34 22.56
CA ALA A 118 -4.98 -7.22 21.69
C ALA A 118 -5.04 -5.84 21.01
N ASP A 119 -5.73 -5.75 19.87
CA ASP A 119 -5.97 -4.48 19.20
C ASP A 119 -6.59 -3.46 20.17
N TYR A 120 -6.15 -2.20 20.05
CA TYR A 120 -6.51 -1.07 20.89
C TYR A 120 -6.03 -1.13 22.34
N THR A 121 -5.17 -2.10 22.71
CA THR A 121 -4.51 -2.09 24.02
C THR A 121 -3.66 -0.82 24.15
N PRO A 122 -3.91 0.07 25.12
CA PRO A 122 -3.12 1.28 25.28
C PRO A 122 -1.68 0.96 25.66
N LEU A 123 -0.73 1.70 25.09
CA LEU A 123 0.69 1.58 25.40
C LEU A 123 1.18 2.76 26.26
N PRO A 124 2.26 2.58 27.04
CA PRO A 124 2.69 3.57 28.05
C PRO A 124 2.89 4.99 27.52
N ASP A 125 3.33 5.11 26.26
CA ASP A 125 3.69 6.39 25.66
C ASP A 125 2.52 7.07 24.94
N GLY A 126 1.32 6.48 24.96
CA GLY A 126 0.10 7.08 24.40
C GLY A 126 -0.31 6.57 23.02
N GLY A 127 0.42 5.60 22.45
CA GLY A 127 -0.05 4.81 21.32
C GLY A 127 -0.96 3.65 21.76
N TYR A 128 -1.33 2.81 20.80
CA TYR A 128 -2.04 1.56 21.08
C TYR A 128 -1.60 0.42 20.17
N CYS A 129 -1.74 -0.80 20.69
CA CYS A 129 -1.41 -2.03 19.97
C CYS A 129 -2.37 -2.26 18.79
N ILE A 130 -1.83 -2.70 17.66
CA ILE A 130 -2.57 -3.16 16.51
C ILE A 130 -1.86 -4.37 15.89
N TRP A 131 -2.63 -5.32 15.36
CA TRP A 131 -2.14 -6.53 14.71
C TRP A 131 -1.20 -7.37 15.59
N GLY A 132 -1.40 -7.30 16.90
CA GLY A 132 -0.67 -8.07 17.92
C GLY A 132 0.78 -7.66 18.17
N GLN A 133 1.39 -6.90 17.27
CA GLN A 133 2.84 -6.62 17.30
C GLN A 133 3.27 -5.24 16.77
N PHE A 134 2.30 -4.40 16.43
CA PHE A 134 2.53 -3.04 15.95
C PHE A 134 1.88 -2.04 16.89
N GLU A 135 2.42 -0.84 16.93
CA GLU A 135 1.86 0.30 17.63
C GLU A 135 1.39 1.33 16.62
N VAL A 136 0.15 1.81 16.77
CA VAL A 136 -0.27 3.08 16.19
C VAL A 136 0.26 4.19 17.08
N LEU A 137 1.31 4.88 16.60
CA LEU A 137 1.91 6.04 17.27
C LEU A 137 1.05 7.28 17.15
N MET A 138 0.39 7.41 16.00
CA MET A 138 -0.48 8.52 15.71
C MET A 138 -1.62 8.04 14.85
N ASP A 139 -2.82 8.47 15.21
CA ASP A 139 -3.87 8.61 14.24
C ASP A 139 -4.56 9.95 14.43
N GLN A 140 -4.86 10.59 13.32
CA GLN A 140 -5.61 11.82 13.33
C GLN A 140 -6.40 12.01 12.06
N GLY A 141 -7.51 12.72 12.15
CA GLY A 141 -8.38 12.83 11.00
C GLY A 141 -9.68 13.54 11.23
N GLN A 142 -10.53 13.47 10.21
CA GLN A 142 -11.95 13.83 10.30
C GLN A 142 -12.74 12.67 9.75
N ASP A 143 -13.70 12.15 10.51
CA ASP A 143 -14.54 11.05 10.05
C ASP A 143 -16.02 11.34 10.38
N PRO A 144 -16.89 11.46 9.36
CA PRO A 144 -18.31 11.74 9.56
C PRO A 144 -19.02 10.73 10.49
N ASN A 145 -18.50 9.52 10.63
CA ASN A 145 -19.07 8.49 11.52
C ASN A 145 -18.77 8.74 13.00
N TYR A 146 -17.76 9.54 13.32
CA TYR A 146 -17.37 9.89 14.69
C TYR A 146 -17.86 11.28 15.11
N GLY A 147 -18.27 12.10 14.15
CA GLY A 147 -18.86 13.42 14.38
C GLY A 147 -18.09 14.55 13.69
N PRO A 148 -18.51 15.80 13.91
CA PRO A 148 -17.85 16.95 13.33
C PRO A 148 -16.50 17.23 14.01
N GLY A 149 -15.54 17.75 13.24
CA GLY A 149 -14.26 18.24 13.75
C GLY A 149 -13.08 17.32 13.48
N HIS A 150 -11.90 17.74 13.98
CA HIS A 150 -10.64 17.00 13.87
C HIS A 150 -10.45 16.14 15.12
N LEU A 151 -10.11 14.87 14.91
CA LEU A 151 -10.00 13.82 15.91
C LEU A 151 -8.56 13.34 16.00
N TRP A 152 -8.12 13.03 17.22
CA TRP A 152 -6.87 12.34 17.53
C TRP A 152 -7.21 11.18 18.49
N PHE A 153 -6.98 9.91 18.11
CA PHE A 153 -7.06 8.81 19.07
C PHE A 153 -5.70 8.42 19.62
N ALA A 154 -4.62 8.59 18.86
CA ALA A 154 -3.25 8.38 19.32
C ALA A 154 -2.34 9.57 19.01
N ASN A 155 -1.46 9.90 19.96
CA ASN A 155 -0.31 10.77 19.74
C ASN A 155 0.79 10.43 20.76
N ALA A 156 1.49 9.33 20.47
CA ALA A 156 2.55 8.80 21.31
C ALA A 156 3.68 9.81 21.51
N LEU A 157 4.32 9.80 22.69
CA LEU A 157 5.47 10.65 22.97
C LEU A 157 6.69 9.77 23.29
N PRO A 158 7.67 9.63 22.37
CA PRO A 158 7.84 10.38 21.13
C PRO A 158 7.14 9.77 19.90
N ASN A 159 6.61 10.63 19.01
CA ASN A 159 5.87 10.23 17.81
C ASN A 159 6.78 10.09 16.56
N GLY A 160 7.94 9.44 16.67
CA GLY A 160 8.88 9.28 15.54
C GLY A 160 9.11 7.80 15.21
N TYR A 161 9.43 7.49 13.96
CA TYR A 161 9.72 6.10 13.57
C TYR A 161 11.08 5.60 14.07
N GLY A 162 12.04 6.49 14.30
CA GLY A 162 13.41 6.15 14.72
C GLY A 162 13.71 6.36 16.21
N VAL A 163 12.68 6.64 17.01
CA VAL A 163 12.82 6.95 18.43
C VAL A 163 12.35 5.75 19.25
N LYS A 164 13.21 5.38 20.21
CA LYS A 164 12.93 4.39 21.24
C LYS A 164 12.64 5.11 22.55
#